data_AF-A0A7Y5NXF0-F1
#
_entry.id   AF-A0A7Y5NXF0-F1
#
_cell.length_a   1.000
_cell.length_b   1.000
_cell.length_c   1.000
_cell.angle_alpha   90.00
_cell.angle_beta   90.00
_cell.angle_gamma   90.00
#
_symmetry.space_group_name_H-M   'P 1'
#
loop_
_entity.id
_entity.type
_entity.pdbx_description
1 polymer ?
#
loop_
_entity_poly.entity_id
_entity_poly.type
_entity_poly.pdbx_seq_one_letter_code
_entity_poly.pdbx_strand_id
1 'polypeptide(L)'
;MSTSVRNIPDLIAQAVQVELAKARLDMLKTKVGTIFHADASTAIATLPVASDLPSVIARANAIKATYNAHIASACNATTGVGAHIAADATNVVSSANASDQATANTLLNEIKADYNTHIASTSFHPTADATNAIAAANASDLATSITLVNELYTDINAHMAAAMNHQAIVLVAP
;
A
#
# COMPACT_ATOMS: atom_id res chain seq x y z
N MET A 1 -31.01 11.85 26.43
CA MET A 1 -31.71 10.63 25.96
C MET A 1 -31.42 10.52 24.47
N SER A 2 -30.76 9.47 23.99
CA SER A 2 -30.65 9.23 22.55
C SER A 2 -31.96 8.62 22.06
N THR A 3 -32.72 9.38 21.28
CA THR A 3 -33.94 8.90 20.66
C THR A 3 -33.54 8.07 19.44
N SER A 4 -33.80 6.75 19.47
CA SER A 4 -33.71 5.94 18.25
C SER A 4 -34.80 6.37 17.29
N VAL A 5 -34.42 6.99 16.18
CA VAL A 5 -35.35 7.63 15.24
C VAL A 5 -35.84 6.65 14.16
N ARG A 6 -35.27 5.43 14.06
CA ARG A 6 -35.76 4.34 13.20
C ARG A 6 -35.09 3.00 13.54
N ASN A 7 -35.87 1.94 13.79
CA ASN A 7 -35.38 0.56 13.78
C ASN A 7 -35.30 0.11 12.31
N ILE A 8 -34.14 0.29 11.68
CA ILE A 8 -33.87 -0.32 10.38
C ILE A 8 -33.64 -1.82 10.64
N PRO A 9 -34.40 -2.75 10.02
CA PRO A 9 -34.14 -4.18 10.16
C PRO A 9 -32.70 -4.49 9.72
N ASP A 10 -32.02 -5.39 10.44
CA ASP A 10 -30.62 -5.77 10.15
C ASP A 10 -30.39 -6.16 8.67
N LEU A 11 -31.41 -6.73 8.01
CA LEU A 11 -31.36 -7.03 6.58
C LEU A 11 -31.12 -5.80 5.70
N ILE A 12 -31.77 -4.67 6.02
CA ILE A 12 -31.64 -3.42 5.24
C ILE A 12 -30.29 -2.76 5.57
N ALA A 13 -29.86 -2.81 6.83
CA ALA A 13 -28.53 -2.32 7.22
C ALA A 13 -27.41 -3.10 6.53
N GLN A 14 -27.52 -4.43 6.44
CA GLN A 14 -26.56 -5.28 5.72
C GLN A 14 -26.58 -5.03 4.20
N ALA A 15 -27.77 -4.87 3.60
CA ALA A 15 -27.88 -4.54 2.18
C ALA A 15 -27.21 -3.19 1.84
N VAL A 16 -27.38 -2.18 2.70
CA VAL A 16 -26.73 -0.86 2.54
C VAL A 16 -25.20 -0.96 2.65
N GLN A 17 -24.67 -1.82 3.54
CA GLN A 17 -23.22 -2.05 3.64
C GLN A 17 -22.65 -2.73 2.38
N VAL A 18 -23.39 -3.66 1.78
CA VAL A 18 -22.98 -4.31 0.52
C VAL A 18 -22.97 -3.31 -0.64
N GLU A 19 -23.97 -2.43 -0.75
CA GLU A 19 -23.98 -1.38 -1.78
C GLU A 19 -22.89 -0.33 -1.53
N LEU A 20 -22.58 0.00 -0.27
CA LEU A 20 -21.44 0.86 0.08
C LEU A 20 -20.09 0.22 -0.33
N ALA A 21 -19.93 -1.09 -0.13
CA ALA A 21 -18.75 -1.84 -0.55
C ALA A 21 -18.57 -1.81 -2.08
N LYS A 22 -19.65 -2.01 -2.84
CA LYS A 22 -19.65 -1.87 -4.30
C LYS A 22 -19.31 -0.45 -4.73
N ALA A 23 -19.88 0.55 -4.08
CA ALA A 23 -19.63 1.96 -4.41
C ALA A 23 -18.17 2.38 -4.14
N ARG A 24 -17.50 1.82 -3.13
CA ARG A 24 -16.05 2.01 -2.92
C ARG A 24 -15.23 1.45 -4.07
N LEU A 25 -15.56 0.24 -4.53
CA LEU A 25 -14.90 -0.38 -5.68
C LEU A 25 -15.16 0.39 -6.98
N ASP A 26 -16.39 0.88 -7.18
CA ASP A 26 -16.74 1.69 -8.35
C ASP A 26 -16.05 3.06 -8.30
N MET A 27 -15.85 3.65 -7.11
CA MET A 27 -15.07 4.88 -6.94
C MET A 27 -13.60 4.71 -7.33
N LEU A 28 -12.97 3.58 -6.98
CA LEU A 28 -11.60 3.27 -7.46
C LEU A 28 -11.53 3.20 -8.99
N LYS A 29 -12.62 2.84 -9.67
CA LYS A 29 -12.65 2.72 -11.14
C LYS A 29 -13.04 4.01 -11.85
N THR A 30 -13.69 4.95 -11.16
CA THR A 30 -14.30 6.15 -11.76
C THR A 30 -13.59 7.47 -11.42
N LYS A 31 -12.79 7.53 -10.35
CA LYS A 31 -11.99 8.73 -10.04
C LYS A 31 -10.67 8.76 -10.78
N VAL A 32 -10.72 9.23 -12.02
CA VAL A 32 -9.53 9.69 -12.75
C VAL A 32 -8.99 10.94 -12.04
N GLY A 33 -7.71 10.95 -11.64
CA GLY A 33 -7.00 12.15 -11.19
C GLY A 33 -6.71 12.27 -9.69
N THR A 34 -6.93 11.23 -8.89
CA THR A 34 -6.48 11.21 -7.48
C THR A 34 -5.69 9.94 -7.15
N ILE A 35 -4.54 10.11 -6.51
CA ILE A 35 -3.59 9.07 -6.11
C ILE A 35 -4.06 8.43 -4.79
N PHE A 36 -5.06 7.54 -4.80
CA PHE A 36 -5.54 6.90 -3.56
C PHE A 36 -5.78 5.40 -3.67
N HIS A 37 -5.49 4.69 -2.58
CA HIS A 37 -5.97 3.35 -2.23
C HIS A 37 -7.41 3.37 -1.72
N ALA A 38 -8.10 2.23 -1.77
CA ALA A 38 -9.41 2.10 -1.12
C ALA A 38 -9.31 2.14 0.41
N ASP A 39 -8.33 1.42 0.97
CA ASP A 39 -7.96 1.47 2.39
C ASP A 39 -6.45 1.63 2.57
N ALA A 40 -6.05 2.18 3.71
CA ALA A 40 -4.65 2.22 4.10
C ALA A 40 -4.17 0.80 4.37
N SER A 41 -2.97 0.48 3.88
CA SER A 41 -2.33 -0.79 4.20
C SER A 41 -1.60 -0.73 5.54
N THR A 42 -1.30 -1.90 6.11
CA THR A 42 -0.49 -1.97 7.33
C THR A 42 0.88 -1.35 7.06
N ALA A 43 1.26 -0.37 7.90
CA ALA A 43 2.57 0.25 7.81
C ALA A 43 3.70 -0.77 8.05
N ILE A 44 4.86 -0.49 7.48
CA ILE A 44 6.08 -1.25 7.79
C ILE A 44 6.34 -1.10 9.29
N ALA A 45 6.75 -2.20 9.94
CA ALA A 45 7.05 -2.20 11.37
C ALA A 45 8.00 -1.05 11.73
N THR A 46 7.70 -0.32 12.82
CA THR A 46 8.52 0.80 13.27
C THR A 46 9.91 0.32 13.65
N LEU A 47 10.89 0.60 12.77
CA LEU A 47 12.30 0.27 12.94
C LEU A 47 13.11 1.58 13.05
N PRO A 48 14.20 1.61 13.82
CA PRO A 48 15.10 2.78 13.86
C PRO A 48 15.67 3.07 12.48
N VAL A 49 16.03 4.32 12.21
CA VAL A 49 16.70 4.73 10.94
C VAL A 49 17.91 3.84 10.72
N ALA A 50 18.04 3.27 9.53
CA ALA A 50 19.18 2.42 9.24
C ALA A 50 20.46 3.26 9.17
N SER A 51 21.49 2.81 9.88
CA SER A 51 22.80 3.47 9.94
C SER A 51 23.97 2.48 9.89
N ASP A 52 23.68 1.18 9.84
CA ASP A 52 24.64 0.08 9.79
C ASP A 52 24.04 -1.13 9.05
N LEU A 53 24.87 -2.13 8.75
CA LEU A 53 24.42 -3.30 8.00
C LEU A 53 23.29 -4.09 8.70
N PRO A 54 23.32 -4.34 10.03
CA PRO A 54 22.22 -5.01 10.71
C PRO A 54 20.88 -4.27 10.58
N SER A 55 20.86 -2.94 10.73
CA SER A 55 19.64 -2.14 10.58
C SER A 55 19.16 -2.06 9.13
N VAL A 56 20.07 -2.04 8.14
CA VAL A 56 19.74 -2.18 6.71
C VAL A 56 19.04 -3.51 6.46
N ILE A 57 19.62 -4.63 6.92
CA ILE A 57 19.05 -5.97 6.73
C ILE A 57 17.66 -6.07 7.36
N ALA A 58 17.50 -5.59 8.60
CA ALA A 58 16.23 -5.59 9.30
C ALA A 58 15.15 -4.81 8.53
N ARG A 59 15.47 -3.60 8.06
CA ARG A 59 14.54 -2.78 7.27
C ARG A 59 14.23 -3.40 5.92
N ALA A 60 15.22 -3.88 5.17
CA ALA A 60 15.01 -4.46 3.84
C ALA A 60 14.03 -5.65 3.90
N ASN A 61 14.21 -6.54 4.89
CA ASN A 61 13.34 -7.69 5.09
C ASN A 61 11.92 -7.29 5.53
N ALA A 62 11.79 -6.28 6.39
CA ALA A 62 10.49 -5.75 6.80
C ALA A 62 9.75 -5.09 5.62
N ILE A 63 10.45 -4.29 4.81
CA ILE A 63 9.91 -3.67 3.60
C ILE A 63 9.39 -4.73 2.65
N LYS A 64 10.20 -5.75 2.32
CA LYS A 64 9.78 -6.85 1.43
C LYS A 64 8.47 -7.50 1.90
N ALA A 65 8.42 -7.88 3.18
CA ALA A 65 7.26 -8.57 3.72
C ALA A 65 5.99 -7.70 3.63
N THR A 66 6.07 -6.44 4.02
CA THR A 66 4.94 -5.51 3.98
C THR A 66 4.54 -5.15 2.56
N TYR A 67 5.51 -4.86 1.68
CA TYR A 67 5.26 -4.54 0.27
C TYR A 67 4.56 -5.70 -0.45
N ASN A 68 5.07 -6.93 -0.33
CA ASN A 68 4.44 -8.09 -0.98
C ASN A 68 3.02 -8.35 -0.45
N ALA A 69 2.75 -8.08 0.83
CA ALA A 69 1.40 -8.16 1.39
C ALA A 69 0.48 -7.05 0.85
N HIS A 70 1.01 -5.83 0.71
CA HIS A 70 0.31 -4.67 0.19
C HIS A 70 -0.11 -4.87 -1.27
N ILE A 71 0.81 -5.22 -2.17
CA ILE A 71 0.52 -5.36 -3.60
C ILE A 71 -0.52 -6.47 -3.90
N ALA A 72 -0.62 -7.48 -3.03
CA ALA A 72 -1.63 -8.53 -3.10
C ALA A 72 -3.03 -8.09 -2.60
N SER A 73 -3.14 -6.93 -1.96
CA SER A 73 -4.37 -6.43 -1.34
C SER A 73 -5.35 -5.85 -2.37
N ALA A 74 -6.07 -6.72 -3.08
CA ALA A 74 -7.17 -6.31 -3.95
C ALA A 74 -8.41 -5.93 -3.12
N CYS A 75 -9.07 -4.83 -3.50
CA CYS A 75 -10.34 -4.42 -2.92
C CYS A 75 -11.41 -5.49 -3.19
N ASN A 76 -11.93 -6.06 -2.12
CA ASN A 76 -12.95 -7.09 -2.19
C ASN A 76 -14.33 -6.45 -2.46
N ALA A 77 -15.00 -6.88 -3.53
CA ALA A 77 -16.29 -6.30 -3.92
C ALA A 77 -17.43 -6.49 -2.89
N THR A 78 -17.30 -7.45 -1.97
CA THR A 78 -18.31 -7.73 -0.93
C THR A 78 -18.07 -6.90 0.33
N THR A 79 -16.81 -6.76 0.76
CA THR A 79 -16.48 -6.01 1.98
C THR A 79 -16.10 -4.56 1.71
N GLY A 80 -15.73 -4.23 0.47
CA GLY A 80 -15.19 -2.93 0.08
C GLY A 80 -13.85 -2.65 0.74
N VAL A 81 -13.13 -3.71 1.13
CA VAL A 81 -11.86 -3.64 1.84
C VAL A 81 -10.71 -4.12 0.96
N GLY A 82 -9.62 -3.35 0.90
CA GLY A 82 -8.37 -3.66 0.20
C GLY A 82 -7.77 -2.42 -0.46
N ALA A 83 -6.50 -2.47 -0.84
CA ALA A 83 -5.79 -1.30 -1.35
C ALA A 83 -6.09 -1.01 -2.83
N HIS A 84 -6.12 -2.04 -3.68
CA HIS A 84 -6.03 -1.92 -5.13
C HIS A 84 -7.30 -2.31 -5.89
N ILE A 85 -7.41 -1.90 -7.16
CA ILE A 85 -8.46 -2.35 -8.09
C ILE A 85 -8.39 -3.87 -8.33
N ALA A 86 -7.16 -4.39 -8.42
CA ALA A 86 -6.83 -5.79 -8.58
C ALA A 86 -5.47 -6.05 -7.90
N ALA A 87 -5.19 -7.31 -7.58
CA ALA A 87 -3.91 -7.69 -7.00
C ALA A 87 -2.80 -7.57 -8.07
N ASP A 88 -1.66 -7.05 -7.65
CA ASP A 88 -0.46 -7.01 -8.49
C ASP A 88 0.35 -8.30 -8.29
N ALA A 89 0.25 -9.19 -9.29
CA ALA A 89 1.00 -10.43 -9.34
C ALA A 89 2.30 -10.31 -10.16
N THR A 90 2.62 -9.13 -10.70
CA THR A 90 3.76 -8.91 -11.59
C THR A 90 4.96 -8.37 -10.83
N ASN A 91 4.76 -7.35 -9.99
CA ASN A 91 5.84 -6.66 -9.27
C ASN A 91 6.10 -7.27 -7.89
N VAL A 92 6.12 -8.61 -7.82
CA VAL A 92 6.34 -9.35 -6.57
C VAL A 92 7.83 -9.50 -6.32
N VAL A 93 8.30 -8.99 -5.18
CA VAL A 93 9.72 -9.10 -4.79
C VAL A 93 10.03 -10.55 -4.43
N SER A 94 10.88 -11.17 -5.25
CA SER A 94 11.17 -12.60 -5.24
C SER A 94 12.52 -12.96 -4.63
N SER A 95 13.47 -12.02 -4.57
CA SER A 95 14.79 -12.25 -3.94
C SER A 95 14.64 -12.75 -2.52
N ALA A 96 15.58 -13.61 -2.10
CA ALA A 96 15.63 -14.08 -0.72
C ALA A 96 15.77 -12.91 0.27
N ASN A 97 15.38 -13.17 1.53
CA ASN A 97 15.63 -12.21 2.60
C ASN A 97 17.13 -11.98 2.75
N ALA A 98 17.51 -10.73 3.01
CA ALA A 98 18.89 -10.35 3.21
C ALA A 98 19.46 -10.97 4.49
N SER A 99 20.71 -11.43 4.41
CA SER A 99 21.51 -11.95 5.53
C SER A 99 22.90 -11.33 5.61
N ASP A 100 23.31 -10.60 4.57
CA ASP A 100 24.60 -9.94 4.44
C ASP A 100 24.50 -8.74 3.47
N GLN A 101 25.63 -8.07 3.21
CA GLN A 101 25.67 -6.89 2.34
C GLN A 101 25.27 -7.19 0.89
N ALA A 102 25.69 -8.34 0.34
CA ALA A 102 25.45 -8.66 -1.07
C ALA A 102 23.97 -8.99 -1.31
N THR A 103 23.39 -9.78 -0.40
CA THR A 103 21.96 -10.10 -0.41
C THR A 103 21.10 -8.88 -0.10
N ALA A 104 21.54 -7.96 0.78
CA ALA A 104 20.87 -6.69 1.01
C ALA A 104 20.85 -5.79 -0.24
N ASN A 105 21.98 -5.65 -0.93
CA ASN A 105 22.04 -4.87 -2.19
C ASN A 105 21.09 -5.43 -3.24
N THR A 106 21.09 -6.76 -3.40
CA THR A 106 20.21 -7.45 -4.36
C THR A 106 18.74 -7.18 -4.03
N LEU A 107 18.34 -7.41 -2.77
CA LEU A 107 16.97 -7.23 -2.33
C LEU A 107 16.49 -5.77 -2.47
N LEU A 108 17.29 -4.80 -2.03
CA LEU A 108 16.92 -3.38 -2.12
C LEU A 108 16.75 -2.90 -3.56
N ASN A 109 17.60 -3.36 -4.47
CA ASN A 109 17.52 -3.00 -5.88
C ASN A 109 16.30 -3.60 -6.57
N GLU A 110 15.93 -4.84 -6.23
CA GLU A 110 14.68 -5.44 -6.72
C GLU A 110 13.46 -4.69 -6.16
N ILE A 111 13.39 -4.47 -4.85
CA ILE A 111 12.28 -3.70 -4.22
C ILE A 111 12.12 -2.35 -4.93
N LYS A 112 13.20 -1.62 -5.17
CA LYS A 112 13.15 -0.33 -5.88
C LYS A 112 12.53 -0.47 -7.27
N ALA A 113 12.98 -1.44 -8.06
CA ALA A 113 12.51 -1.61 -9.43
C ALA A 113 11.03 -2.00 -9.48
N ASP A 114 10.65 -2.98 -8.66
CA ASP A 114 9.29 -3.49 -8.59
C ASP A 114 8.33 -2.43 -8.06
N TYR A 115 8.67 -1.76 -6.96
CA TYR A 115 7.84 -0.72 -6.37
C TYR A 115 7.66 0.46 -7.34
N ASN A 116 8.73 0.97 -7.98
CA ASN A 116 8.59 2.05 -8.96
C ASN A 116 7.70 1.67 -10.15
N THR A 117 7.72 0.40 -10.57
CA THR A 117 6.84 -0.12 -11.63
C THR A 117 5.40 -0.23 -11.13
N HIS A 118 5.21 -0.71 -9.90
CA HIS A 118 3.92 -0.85 -9.25
C HIS A 118 3.20 0.50 -9.12
N ILE A 119 3.85 1.51 -8.54
CA ILE A 119 3.23 2.82 -8.29
C ILE A 119 2.86 3.56 -9.59
N ALA A 120 3.57 3.28 -10.68
CA ALA A 120 3.28 3.85 -12.01
C ALA A 120 2.12 3.15 -12.72
N SER A 121 1.70 1.97 -12.25
CA SER A 121 0.68 1.15 -12.91
C SER A 121 -0.73 1.65 -12.64
N THR A 122 -1.46 1.99 -13.70
CA THR A 122 -2.90 2.25 -13.66
C THR A 122 -3.75 0.97 -13.80
N SER A 123 -3.11 -0.21 -13.79
CA SER A 123 -3.85 -1.48 -13.77
C SER A 123 -4.37 -1.80 -12.36
N PHE A 124 -3.64 -1.35 -11.34
CA PHE A 124 -3.95 -1.59 -9.92
C PHE A 124 -4.38 -0.31 -9.21
N HIS A 125 -3.95 0.84 -9.73
CA HIS A 125 -4.31 2.17 -9.24
C HIS A 125 -5.26 2.91 -10.20
N PRO A 126 -6.14 3.78 -9.69
CA PRO A 126 -6.91 4.71 -10.53
C PRO A 126 -6.02 5.71 -11.27
N THR A 127 -4.85 6.02 -10.72
CA THR A 127 -3.91 7.02 -11.22
C THR A 127 -2.51 6.66 -10.73
N ALA A 128 -1.50 6.85 -11.57
CA ALA A 128 -0.12 6.62 -11.20
C ALA A 128 0.31 7.53 -10.04
N ASP A 129 1.02 6.99 -9.07
CA ASP A 129 1.65 7.77 -8.00
C ASP A 129 3.02 8.28 -8.47
N ALA A 130 3.06 9.57 -8.78
CA ALA A 130 4.28 10.27 -9.18
C ALA A 130 5.01 10.97 -8.03
N THR A 131 4.48 10.88 -6.81
CA THR A 131 5.00 11.60 -5.63
C THR A 131 5.98 10.74 -4.85
N ASN A 132 5.68 9.45 -4.69
CA ASN A 132 6.44 8.54 -3.85
C ASN A 132 7.39 7.64 -4.65
N ALA A 133 7.99 8.16 -5.72
CA ALA A 133 8.93 7.42 -6.55
C ALA A 133 10.34 7.42 -5.95
N ILE A 134 11.00 6.27 -5.97
CA ILE A 134 12.33 6.08 -5.40
C ILE A 134 13.38 6.58 -6.39
N ALA A 135 14.06 7.66 -6.02
CA ALA A 135 15.12 8.34 -6.74
C ALA A 135 16.54 7.95 -6.28
N ALA A 136 16.73 7.44 -5.06
CA ALA A 136 18.04 6.98 -4.58
C ALA A 136 18.74 6.06 -5.59
N ALA A 137 20.06 6.18 -5.70
CA ALA A 137 20.86 5.26 -6.53
C ALA A 137 20.70 3.80 -6.08
N ASN A 138 20.94 2.87 -7.00
CA ASN A 138 20.97 1.45 -6.66
C ASN A 138 22.08 1.18 -5.64
N ALA A 139 21.81 0.29 -4.70
CA ALA A 139 22.75 -0.12 -3.69
C ALA A 139 23.89 -0.96 -4.29
N SER A 140 25.13 -0.54 -4.05
CA SER A 140 26.36 -1.25 -4.41
C SER A 140 27.30 -1.48 -3.22
N ASP A 141 27.07 -0.78 -2.10
CA ASP A 141 27.84 -0.82 -0.87
C ASP A 141 26.97 -0.38 0.32
N LEU A 142 27.51 -0.42 1.54
CA LEU A 142 26.76 -0.08 2.75
C LEU A 142 26.19 1.35 2.71
N ALA A 143 26.95 2.33 2.21
CA ALA A 143 26.51 3.72 2.19
C ALA A 143 25.29 3.90 1.27
N THR A 144 25.37 3.35 0.07
CA THR A 144 24.26 3.37 -0.89
C THR A 144 23.07 2.53 -0.42
N SER A 145 23.29 1.40 0.29
CA SER A 145 22.20 0.65 0.93
C SER A 145 21.48 1.46 2.00
N ILE A 146 22.22 2.18 2.85
CA ILE A 146 21.65 3.02 3.92
C ILE A 146 20.76 4.12 3.31
N THR A 147 21.23 4.79 2.26
CA THR A 147 20.43 5.79 1.56
C THR A 147 19.18 5.16 0.97
N LEU A 148 19.32 4.10 0.18
CA LEU A 148 18.20 3.48 -0.52
C LEU A 148 17.14 2.89 0.43
N VAL A 149 17.54 2.17 1.48
CA VAL A 149 16.58 1.54 2.40
C VAL A 149 15.77 2.55 3.22
N ASN A 150 16.37 3.69 3.55
CA ASN A 150 15.68 4.72 4.32
C ASN A 150 14.68 5.51 3.46
N GLU A 151 15.01 5.75 2.19
CA GLU A 151 14.08 6.32 1.21
C GLU A 151 12.92 5.35 0.94
N LEU A 152 13.23 4.08 0.61
CA LEU A 152 12.22 3.02 0.46
C LEU A 152 11.26 2.93 1.64
N TYR A 153 11.79 2.93 2.88
CA TYR A 153 10.97 2.90 4.09
C TYR A 153 10.02 4.09 4.18
N THR A 154 10.47 5.28 3.81
CA THR A 154 9.70 6.52 3.93
C THR A 154 8.60 6.58 2.88
N ASP A 155 8.97 6.37 1.63
CA ASP A 155 8.09 6.57 0.48
C ASP A 155 7.05 5.46 0.38
N ILE A 156 7.42 4.19 0.64
CA ILE A 156 6.45 3.09 0.65
C ILE A 156 5.43 3.30 1.76
N ASN A 157 5.83 3.74 2.95
CA ASN A 157 4.87 4.04 4.02
C ASN A 157 3.95 5.21 3.65
N ALA A 158 4.48 6.26 3.01
CA ALA A 158 3.67 7.38 2.54
C ALA A 158 2.66 6.96 1.48
N HIS A 159 3.09 6.15 0.50
CA HIS A 159 2.24 5.56 -0.52
C HIS A 159 1.13 4.70 0.09
N MET A 160 1.47 3.73 0.94
CA MET A 160 0.50 2.83 1.59
C MET A 160 -0.50 3.56 2.50
N ALA A 161 -0.12 4.72 3.05
CA ALA A 161 -0.99 5.57 3.84
C ALA A 161 -1.91 6.46 3.00
N ALA A 162 -1.63 6.65 1.71
CA ALA A 162 -2.45 7.43 0.78
C ALA A 162 -3.74 6.66 0.44
N ALA A 163 -4.69 6.67 1.37
CA ALA A 163 -5.99 6.05 1.24
C ALA A 163 -7.11 7.08 1.37
N MET A 164 -8.33 6.66 1.06
CA MET A 164 -9.50 7.48 1.39
C MET A 164 -9.62 7.63 2.92
N ASN A 165 -9.32 8.83 3.43
CA ASN A 165 -9.24 9.12 4.88
C ASN A 165 -10.58 9.05 5.64
N HIS A 166 -11.68 8.81 4.94
CA HIS A 166 -13.00 8.39 5.42
C HIS A 166 -13.80 7.92 4.21
N GLN A 167 -14.89 7.17 4.42
CA GLN A 167 -15.89 6.85 3.38
C GLN A 167 -16.12 8.12 2.55
N ALA A 168 -15.60 8.17 1.33
CA ALA A 168 -15.78 9.32 0.43
C ALA A 168 -17.25 9.51 0.01
N ILE A 169 -18.12 8.65 0.57
CA ILE A 169 -19.56 8.61 0.45
C ILE A 169 -20.11 8.75 1.87
N VAL A 170 -20.64 9.95 2.18
CA VAL A 170 -21.57 10.11 3.30
C VAL A 170 -22.95 9.76 2.74
N LEU A 171 -23.57 8.69 3.25
CA LEU A 171 -24.99 8.44 3.01
C LEU A 171 -25.79 9.47 3.80
N VAL A 172 -26.14 10.59 3.16
CA VAL A 172 -27.07 11.56 3.74
C VAL A 172 -28.48 11.05 3.53
N ALA A 173 -29.11 10.57 4.62
CA ALA A 173 -30.49 10.09 4.68
C ALA A 173 -30.82 8.92 3.73
N PRO A 174 -30.50 7.66 4.11
CA PRO A 174 -31.15 6.49 3.52
C PRO A 174 -32.65 6.41 3.87
#